data_AF-A0A3S4LZ42-F1
#
_entry.id   AF-A0A3S4LZ42-F1
#
_cell.length_a   1.000
_cell.length_b   1.000
_cell.length_c   1.000
_cell.angle_alpha   90.00
_cell.angle_beta   90.00
_cell.angle_gamma   90.00
#
_symmetry.space_group_name_H-M   'P 1'
#
loop_
_entity.id
_entity.type
_entity.pdbx_description
1 polymer ?
#
loop_
_entity_poly.entity_id
_entity_poly.type
_entity_poly.pdbx_seq_one_letter_code
_entity_poly.pdbx_strand_id
1 'polypeptide(L)'
;MKTGGIVFPMVPAGKKDANDYPVGNDVTADVAIRRAINYAINRKQLAEQVMEGHAIPAYSAVQGLPWQNPSVIFSDGDIAKARAILEEAGWKINSAGVREKAGKEARLTLWYASGDSTRRDLAEAVRAMLQPLGIVVSLQSGSWETVERHMHANPTLFGWGSLDPMELFHHYSGKAAGVEYYNPGYYSNPAVEAHLKQAIDAPDWQKGDSFLAAG
;
A
#
# COMPACT_ATOMS: atom_id res chain seq x y z
N MET A 1 8.55 -1.82 16.63
CA MET A 1 7.25 -1.12 16.46
C MET A 1 6.53 -1.78 15.30
N LYS A 2 5.22 -2.06 15.39
CA LYS A 2 4.47 -2.63 14.26
C LYS A 2 3.84 -1.51 13.43
N THR A 3 3.93 -1.62 12.11
CA THR A 3 3.35 -0.69 11.14
C THR A 3 2.26 -1.40 10.34
N GLY A 4 1.05 -0.86 10.34
CA GLY A 4 -0.05 -1.34 9.51
C GLY A 4 -0.15 -0.57 8.19
N GLY A 5 -0.44 -1.25 7.08
CA GLY A 5 -0.58 -0.61 5.78
C GLY A 5 -1.29 -1.46 4.74
N ILE A 6 -1.78 -0.80 3.68
CA ILE A 6 -2.37 -1.48 2.52
C ILE A 6 -1.29 -1.65 1.46
N VAL A 7 -1.03 -2.90 1.06
CA VAL A 7 -0.18 -3.22 -0.08
C VAL A 7 -1.04 -3.27 -1.33
N PHE A 8 -0.63 -2.56 -2.38
CA PHE A 8 -1.33 -2.53 -3.67
C PHE A 8 -0.60 -3.41 -4.70
N PRO A 9 -1.32 -4.21 -5.49
CA PRO A 9 -0.79 -4.73 -6.75
C PRO A 9 -0.39 -3.57 -7.66
N MET A 10 0.85 -3.57 -8.16
CA MET A 10 1.42 -2.45 -8.90
C MET A 10 1.66 -2.75 -10.39
N VAL A 11 1.30 -3.96 -10.83
CA VAL A 11 1.37 -4.38 -12.24
C VAL A 11 -0.04 -4.57 -12.81
N PRO A 12 -0.26 -4.38 -14.12
CA PRO A 12 -1.53 -4.69 -14.76
C PRO A 12 -1.93 -6.16 -14.55
N ALA A 13 -3.23 -6.42 -14.56
CA ALA A 13 -3.73 -7.79 -14.41
C ALA A 13 -3.38 -8.66 -15.62
N GLY A 14 -3.29 -9.97 -15.40
CA GLY A 14 -3.14 -10.96 -16.48
C GLY A 14 -1.94 -11.90 -16.33
N LYS A 15 -1.18 -11.78 -15.25
CA LYS A 15 -0.14 -12.76 -14.89
C LYS A 15 -0.63 -13.70 -13.81
N LYS A 16 0.12 -14.77 -13.59
CA LYS A 16 -0.01 -15.68 -12.46
C LYS A 16 1.34 -15.94 -11.82
N ASP A 17 1.36 -16.26 -10.54
CA ASP A 17 2.56 -16.66 -9.80
C ASP A 17 2.88 -18.16 -9.97
N ALA A 18 3.88 -18.65 -9.23
CA ALA A 18 4.29 -20.06 -9.26
C ALA A 18 3.22 -21.03 -8.73
N ASN A 19 2.27 -20.54 -7.93
CA ASN A 19 1.16 -21.30 -7.36
C ASN A 19 -0.14 -21.15 -8.18
N ASP A 20 -0.06 -20.58 -9.39
CA ASP A 20 -1.18 -20.29 -10.29
C ASP A 20 -2.18 -19.23 -9.75
N TYR A 21 -1.79 -18.44 -8.74
CA TYR A 21 -2.63 -17.36 -8.23
C TYR A 21 -2.53 -16.11 -9.10
N PRO A 22 -3.65 -15.36 -9.28
CA PRO A 22 -3.66 -14.20 -10.15
C PRO A 22 -2.76 -13.08 -9.63
N VAL A 23 -2.02 -12.45 -10.53
CA VAL A 23 -1.11 -11.34 -10.24
C VAL A 23 -1.52 -10.10 -11.01
N GLY A 24 -1.54 -8.96 -10.31
CA GLY A 24 -1.78 -7.64 -10.87
C GLY A 24 -3.24 -7.19 -10.78
N ASN A 25 -3.42 -5.88 -10.91
CA ASN A 25 -4.72 -5.23 -10.84
C ASN A 25 -4.71 -3.98 -11.72
N ASP A 26 -5.61 -3.93 -12.69
CA ASP A 26 -5.62 -2.85 -13.68
C ASP A 26 -5.95 -1.46 -13.10
N VAL A 27 -6.67 -1.42 -11.97
CA VAL A 27 -7.01 -0.17 -11.30
C VAL A 27 -5.81 0.31 -10.47
N THR A 28 -5.23 -0.54 -9.62
CA THR A 28 -4.14 -0.13 -8.73
C THR A 28 -2.76 -0.10 -9.39
N ALA A 29 -2.62 -0.66 -10.59
CA ALA A 29 -1.46 -0.43 -11.45
C ALA A 29 -1.29 1.06 -11.81
N ASP A 30 -2.38 1.83 -11.89
CA ASP A 30 -2.30 3.27 -12.07
C ASP A 30 -1.79 3.95 -10.79
N VAL A 31 -0.64 4.62 -10.90
CA VAL A 31 -0.03 5.36 -9.78
C VAL A 31 -0.94 6.46 -9.23
N ALA A 32 -1.84 7.03 -10.06
CA ALA A 32 -2.78 8.05 -9.62
C ALA A 32 -3.79 7.50 -8.60
N ILE A 33 -4.26 6.27 -8.78
CA ILE A 33 -5.14 5.60 -7.81
C ILE A 33 -4.41 5.45 -6.47
N ARG A 34 -3.18 4.94 -6.49
CA ARG A 34 -2.38 4.73 -5.26
C ARG A 34 -2.08 6.05 -4.55
N ARG A 35 -1.75 7.11 -5.30
CA ARG A 35 -1.50 8.45 -4.75
C ARG A 35 -2.77 9.07 -4.17
N ALA A 36 -3.89 9.02 -4.90
CA ALA A 36 -5.15 9.58 -4.44
C ALA A 36 -5.64 8.89 -3.15
N ILE A 37 -5.56 7.55 -3.08
CA ILE A 37 -5.90 6.80 -1.86
C ILE A 37 -5.01 7.24 -0.68
N ASN A 38 -3.71 7.41 -0.91
CA ASN A 38 -2.78 7.87 0.14
C ASN A 38 -3.11 9.26 0.69
N TYR A 39 -3.57 10.18 -0.16
CA TYR A 39 -3.99 11.53 0.23
C TYR A 39 -5.37 11.56 0.88
N ALA A 40 -6.29 10.68 0.49
CA ALA A 40 -7.65 10.65 1.03
C ALA A 40 -7.76 10.01 2.41
N ILE A 41 -6.94 9.00 2.69
CA ILE A 41 -6.91 8.38 4.01
C ILE A 41 -6.42 9.40 5.04
N ASN A 42 -7.18 9.59 6.11
CA ASN A 42 -6.78 10.41 7.26
C ASN A 42 -6.20 9.51 8.35
N ARG A 43 -4.87 9.38 8.40
CA ARG A 43 -4.20 8.47 9.35
C ARG A 43 -4.37 8.90 10.81
N LYS A 44 -4.46 10.21 11.08
CA LYS A 44 -4.72 10.71 12.43
C LYS A 44 -6.10 10.27 12.91
N GLN A 45 -7.12 10.42 12.07
CA GLN A 45 -8.47 9.96 12.38
C GLN A 45 -8.51 8.44 12.60
N LEU A 46 -7.79 7.65 11.79
CA LEU A 46 -7.70 6.20 12.01
C LEU A 46 -7.03 5.86 13.35
N ALA A 47 -5.95 6.56 13.70
CA ALA A 47 -5.28 6.37 14.99
C ALA A 47 -6.18 6.71 16.18
N GLU A 48 -6.95 7.79 16.09
CA GLU A 48 -7.86 8.22 17.16
C GLU A 48 -9.08 7.30 17.27
N GLN A 49 -9.72 6.95 16.15
CA GLN A 49 -11.03 6.28 16.15
C GLN A 49 -10.95 4.76 16.17
N VAL A 50 -9.95 4.17 15.52
CA VAL A 50 -9.82 2.70 15.41
C VAL A 50 -8.81 2.16 16.42
N MET A 51 -7.75 2.93 16.70
CA MET A 51 -6.68 2.52 17.61
C MET A 51 -6.77 3.19 18.99
N GLU A 52 -7.86 3.92 19.26
CA GLU A 52 -8.12 4.61 20.54
C GLU A 52 -6.97 5.54 20.99
N GLY A 53 -6.25 6.14 20.02
CA GLY A 53 -5.11 7.01 20.28
C GLY A 53 -3.80 6.29 20.60
N HIS A 54 -3.77 4.95 20.58
CA HIS A 54 -2.57 4.15 20.85
C HIS A 54 -1.69 3.90 19.61
N ALA A 55 -2.01 4.54 18.49
CA ALA A 55 -1.22 4.49 17.26
C ALA A 55 -0.77 5.89 16.84
N ILE A 56 0.27 5.96 16.02
CA ILE A 56 0.70 7.18 15.35
C ILE A 56 0.56 7.04 13.83
N PRO A 57 0.33 8.13 13.09
CA PRO A 57 0.37 8.10 11.64
C PRO A 57 1.70 7.55 11.10
N ALA A 58 1.61 6.59 10.16
CA ALA A 58 2.75 6.04 9.45
C ALA A 58 2.64 6.30 7.94
N TYR A 59 3.70 6.88 7.37
CA TYR A 59 3.79 7.25 5.95
C TYR A 59 4.77 6.35 5.17
N SER A 60 5.55 5.54 5.89
CA SER A 60 6.43 4.51 5.35
C SER A 60 6.39 3.28 6.26
N ALA A 61 6.90 2.13 5.78
CA ALA A 61 7.00 0.91 6.57
C ALA A 61 7.89 1.08 7.82
N VAL A 62 8.85 2.01 7.74
CA VAL A 62 9.93 2.25 8.72
C VAL A 62 9.72 3.52 9.55
N GLN A 63 8.47 3.92 9.75
CA GLN A 63 8.12 5.14 10.48
C GLN A 63 8.78 5.19 11.87
N GLY A 64 9.49 6.28 12.17
CA GLY A 64 10.18 6.53 13.44
C GLY A 64 11.56 5.89 13.58
N LEU A 65 12.06 5.21 12.54
CA LEU A 65 13.38 4.54 12.57
C LEU A 65 14.48 5.43 11.97
N PRO A 66 15.76 5.21 12.33
CA PRO A 66 16.88 6.05 11.88
C PRO A 66 17.04 6.17 10.36
N TRP A 67 16.66 5.12 9.62
CA TRP A 67 16.73 5.05 8.16
C TRP A 67 15.43 5.53 7.47
N GLN A 68 14.51 6.16 8.21
CA GLN A 68 13.36 6.81 7.59
C GLN A 68 13.80 8.07 6.83
N ASN A 69 13.43 8.17 5.55
CA ASN A 69 13.50 9.44 4.83
C ASN A 69 12.43 10.41 5.39
N PRO A 70 12.80 11.57 5.97
CA PRO A 70 11.83 12.49 6.56
C PRO A 70 10.92 13.18 5.52
N SER A 71 11.31 13.23 4.24
CA SER A 71 10.51 13.86 3.18
C SER A 71 9.29 13.03 2.76
N VAL A 72 9.15 11.80 3.26
CA VAL A 72 7.99 10.94 2.97
C VAL A 72 6.74 11.34 3.75
N ILE A 73 6.86 12.24 4.73
CA ILE A 73 5.73 12.74 5.52
C ILE A 73 5.03 13.83 4.72
N PHE A 74 3.73 13.70 4.54
CA PHE A 74 2.89 14.66 3.81
C PHE A 74 1.54 14.85 4.52
N SER A 75 0.84 15.93 4.18
CA SER A 75 -0.53 16.16 4.66
C SER A 75 -1.50 15.21 3.96
N ASP A 76 -2.13 14.33 4.74
CA ASP A 76 -3.16 13.41 4.29
C ASP A 76 -4.56 13.87 4.74
N GLY A 77 -5.59 13.04 4.56
CA GLY A 77 -7.00 13.44 4.76
C GLY A 77 -7.50 14.52 3.79
N ASP A 78 -6.80 14.75 2.69
CA ASP A 78 -7.11 15.79 1.70
C ASP A 78 -7.86 15.18 0.50
N ILE A 79 -9.18 15.10 0.66
CA ILE A 79 -10.10 14.59 -0.37
C ILE A 79 -10.07 15.45 -1.64
N ALA A 80 -9.86 16.76 -1.50
CA ALA A 80 -9.82 17.67 -2.66
C ALA A 80 -8.57 17.40 -3.52
N LYS A 81 -7.40 17.27 -2.88
CA LYS A 81 -6.16 16.90 -3.57
C LYS A 81 -6.22 15.50 -4.18
N ALA A 82 -6.77 14.53 -3.45
CA ALA A 82 -6.98 13.19 -3.99
C ALA A 82 -7.89 13.20 -5.22
N ARG A 83 -8.95 14.02 -5.21
CA ARG A 83 -9.83 14.22 -6.37
C ARG A 83 -9.10 14.81 -7.57
N ALA A 84 -8.31 15.87 -7.36
CA ALA A 84 -7.53 16.51 -8.41
C ALA A 84 -6.55 15.52 -9.08
N ILE A 85 -5.83 14.72 -8.28
CA ILE A 85 -4.91 13.67 -8.79
C ILE A 85 -5.64 12.69 -9.72
N LEU A 86 -6.85 12.26 -9.36
CA LEU A 86 -7.63 11.34 -10.19
C LEU A 86 -8.09 12.00 -11.50
N GLU A 87 -8.56 13.25 -11.42
CA GLU A 87 -9.04 14.00 -12.58
C GLU A 87 -7.93 14.30 -13.59
N GLU A 88 -6.77 14.75 -13.11
CA GLU A 88 -5.56 14.98 -13.93
C GLU A 88 -5.09 13.69 -14.62
N ALA A 89 -5.23 12.55 -13.95
CA ALA A 89 -4.91 11.25 -14.51
C ALA A 89 -5.99 10.65 -15.43
N GLY A 90 -7.10 11.37 -15.63
CA GLY A 90 -8.19 10.99 -16.54
C GLY A 90 -9.24 10.04 -15.96
N TRP A 91 -9.26 9.83 -14.63
CA TRP A 91 -10.33 9.11 -13.96
C TRP A 91 -11.54 10.03 -13.79
N LYS A 92 -12.65 9.75 -14.46
CA LYS A 92 -13.87 10.58 -14.43
C LYS A 92 -15.00 9.85 -13.72
N ILE A 93 -15.90 10.58 -13.06
CA ILE A 93 -17.12 9.98 -12.50
C ILE A 93 -18.06 9.59 -13.64
N ASN A 94 -18.48 8.33 -13.67
CA ASN A 94 -19.49 7.83 -14.61
C ASN A 94 -20.92 8.02 -14.07
N SER A 95 -21.93 7.57 -14.81
CA SER A 95 -23.34 7.71 -14.43
C SER A 95 -23.72 6.98 -13.13
N ALA A 96 -22.93 5.99 -12.70
CA ALA A 96 -23.11 5.26 -11.45
C ALA A 96 -22.44 5.95 -10.26
N GLY A 97 -21.81 7.11 -10.45
CA GLY A 97 -21.06 7.80 -9.39
C GLY A 97 -19.68 7.18 -9.11
N VAL A 98 -19.19 6.30 -9.98
CA VAL A 98 -17.91 5.59 -9.80
C VAL A 98 -16.86 6.19 -10.73
N ARG A 99 -15.61 6.29 -10.27
CA ARG A 99 -14.50 6.73 -11.13
C ARG A 99 -14.24 5.67 -12.20
N GLU A 100 -14.05 6.11 -13.43
CA GLU A 100 -13.81 5.25 -14.58
C GLU A 100 -12.71 5.85 -15.46
N LYS A 101 -11.83 4.99 -15.99
CA LYS A 101 -10.82 5.35 -16.97
C LYS A 101 -10.71 4.25 -18.00
N ALA A 102 -10.82 4.60 -19.28
CA ALA A 102 -10.76 3.66 -20.40
C ALA A 102 -11.69 2.43 -20.23
N GLY A 103 -12.94 2.67 -19.78
CA GLY A 103 -13.94 1.61 -19.55
C GLY A 103 -13.72 0.75 -18.30
N LYS A 104 -12.70 1.05 -17.47
CA LYS A 104 -12.44 0.35 -16.22
C LYS A 104 -12.90 1.20 -15.05
N GLU A 105 -13.88 0.70 -14.30
CA GLU A 105 -14.34 1.33 -13.06
C GLU A 105 -13.34 1.12 -11.92
N ALA A 106 -13.19 2.11 -11.04
CA ALA A 106 -12.35 2.07 -9.85
C ALA A 106 -13.02 1.24 -8.73
N ARG A 107 -13.25 -0.03 -9.03
CA ARG A 107 -13.76 -1.03 -8.08
C ARG A 107 -12.60 -1.87 -7.59
N LEU A 108 -12.44 -1.90 -6.27
CA LEU A 108 -11.37 -2.63 -5.60
C LEU A 108 -11.98 -3.60 -4.59
N THR A 109 -11.30 -4.72 -4.37
CA THR A 109 -11.56 -5.60 -3.23
C THR A 109 -10.40 -5.48 -2.26
N LEU A 110 -10.65 -4.96 -1.06
CA LEU A 110 -9.65 -4.91 0.01
C LEU A 110 -9.72 -6.21 0.83
N TRP A 111 -8.64 -6.97 0.80
CA TRP A 111 -8.47 -8.19 1.57
C TRP A 111 -7.78 -7.92 2.91
N TYR A 112 -8.18 -8.67 3.94
CA TYR A 112 -7.50 -8.70 5.23
C TYR A 112 -7.67 -10.07 5.90
N ALA A 113 -6.72 -10.48 6.72
CA ALA A 113 -6.86 -11.71 7.51
C ALA A 113 -7.94 -11.53 8.60
N SER A 114 -8.82 -12.52 8.74
CA SER A 114 -9.88 -12.54 9.76
C SER A 114 -9.34 -12.88 11.15
N GLY A 115 -10.20 -12.79 12.18
CA GLY A 115 -9.83 -13.08 13.57
C GLY A 115 -9.33 -11.87 14.38
N ASP A 116 -9.26 -10.69 13.75
CA ASP A 116 -8.85 -9.43 14.36
C ASP A 116 -9.91 -8.35 14.06
N SER A 117 -10.64 -7.91 15.08
CA SER A 117 -11.68 -6.88 14.94
C SER A 117 -11.11 -5.54 14.53
N THR A 118 -9.90 -5.20 14.99
CA THR A 118 -9.22 -3.95 14.66
C THR A 118 -8.90 -3.89 13.16
N ARG A 119 -8.51 -5.01 12.53
CA ARG A 119 -8.33 -5.07 11.07
C ARG A 119 -9.62 -4.86 10.29
N ARG A 120 -10.72 -5.46 10.76
CA ARG A 120 -12.05 -5.25 10.15
C ARG A 120 -12.43 -3.78 10.23
N ASP A 121 -12.33 -3.19 11.41
CA ASP A 121 -12.75 -1.81 11.66
C ASP A 121 -11.87 -0.82 10.89
N LEU A 122 -10.56 -1.11 10.75
CA LEU A 122 -9.65 -0.36 9.89
C LEU A 122 -10.04 -0.44 8.41
N ALA A 123 -10.37 -1.65 7.90
CA ALA A 123 -10.79 -1.83 6.52
C ALA A 123 -12.12 -1.10 6.22
N GLU A 124 -13.05 -1.12 7.17
CA GLU A 124 -14.32 -0.39 7.11
C GLU A 124 -14.12 1.12 7.08
N ALA A 125 -13.26 1.65 7.95
CA ALA A 125 -12.92 3.07 7.97
C ALA A 125 -12.26 3.52 6.66
N VAL A 126 -11.32 2.74 6.12
CA VAL A 126 -10.70 3.02 4.82
C VAL A 126 -11.73 3.03 3.71
N ARG A 127 -12.63 2.03 3.65
CA ARG A 127 -13.73 2.01 2.66
C ARG A 127 -14.55 3.29 2.72
N ALA A 128 -14.96 3.72 3.91
CA ALA A 128 -15.74 4.93 4.11
C ALA A 128 -14.99 6.20 3.66
N MET A 129 -13.68 6.30 3.95
CA MET A 129 -12.84 7.44 3.55
C MET A 129 -12.67 7.55 2.02
N LEU A 130 -12.74 6.43 1.29
CA LEU A 130 -12.56 6.41 -0.16
C LEU A 130 -13.85 6.61 -0.96
N GLN A 131 -15.01 6.39 -0.33
CA GLN A 131 -16.32 6.57 -0.98
C GLN A 131 -16.52 7.96 -1.61
N PRO A 132 -16.13 9.10 -0.97
CA PRO A 132 -16.28 10.44 -1.55
C PRO A 132 -15.45 10.69 -2.83
N LEU A 133 -14.49 9.82 -3.14
CA LEU A 133 -13.70 9.89 -4.37
C LEU A 133 -14.37 9.18 -5.56
N GLY A 134 -15.44 8.41 -5.32
CA GLY A 134 -16.01 7.50 -6.31
C GLY A 134 -15.18 6.23 -6.50
N ILE A 135 -14.36 5.85 -5.52
CA ILE A 135 -13.67 4.56 -5.50
C ILE A 135 -14.53 3.59 -4.68
N VAL A 136 -15.01 2.53 -5.31
CA VAL A 136 -15.84 1.53 -4.64
C VAL A 136 -14.93 0.44 -4.08
N VAL A 137 -14.99 0.24 -2.77
CA VAL A 137 -14.19 -0.78 -2.08
C VAL A 137 -15.10 -1.84 -1.48
N SER A 138 -15.02 -3.07 -1.99
CA SER A 138 -15.60 -4.25 -1.35
C SER A 138 -14.61 -4.83 -0.35
N LEU A 139 -15.10 -5.34 0.77
CA LEU A 139 -14.25 -5.94 1.80
C LEU A 139 -14.36 -7.47 1.73
N GLN A 140 -13.24 -8.16 1.84
CA GLN A 140 -13.17 -9.62 1.94
C GLN A 140 -12.19 -10.01 3.04
N SER A 141 -12.49 -11.10 3.74
CA SER A 141 -11.61 -11.61 4.77
C SER A 141 -11.63 -13.13 4.81
N GLY A 142 -10.54 -13.70 5.32
CA GLY A 142 -10.37 -15.14 5.45
C GLY A 142 -9.11 -15.46 6.25
N SER A 143 -8.78 -16.74 6.33
CA SER A 143 -7.50 -17.17 6.90
C SER A 143 -6.33 -16.64 6.07
N TRP A 144 -5.11 -16.68 6.60
CA TRP A 144 -3.93 -16.29 5.84
C TRP A 144 -3.75 -17.14 4.57
N GLU A 145 -4.06 -18.44 4.61
CA GLU A 145 -4.01 -19.29 3.42
C GLU A 145 -5.03 -18.87 2.35
N THR A 146 -6.12 -18.19 2.74
CA THR A 146 -7.09 -17.63 1.81
C THR A 146 -6.60 -16.29 1.26
N VAL A 147 -6.07 -15.42 2.14
CA VAL A 147 -5.51 -14.12 1.75
C VAL A 147 -4.36 -14.29 0.74
N GLU A 148 -3.48 -15.27 0.95
CA GLU A 148 -2.34 -15.58 0.08
C GLU A 148 -2.77 -15.79 -1.38
N ARG A 149 -3.91 -16.44 -1.61
CA ARG A 149 -4.47 -16.70 -2.96
C ARG A 149 -4.93 -15.43 -3.68
N HIS A 150 -5.18 -14.35 -2.94
CA HIS A 150 -5.81 -13.15 -3.45
C HIS A 150 -4.92 -11.90 -3.35
N MET A 151 -3.87 -11.93 -2.52
CA MET A 151 -3.07 -10.75 -2.17
C MET A 151 -2.28 -10.17 -3.35
N HIS A 152 -2.01 -10.98 -4.37
CA HIS A 152 -1.26 -10.56 -5.56
C HIS A 152 -2.12 -9.84 -6.60
N ALA A 153 -3.45 -10.00 -6.57
CA ALA A 153 -4.39 -9.35 -7.49
C ALA A 153 -5.27 -8.29 -6.82
N ASN A 154 -5.18 -8.15 -5.50
CA ASN A 154 -6.05 -7.27 -4.73
C ASN A 154 -5.28 -6.46 -3.68
N PRO A 155 -5.68 -5.20 -3.42
CA PRO A 155 -5.20 -4.47 -2.25
C PRO A 155 -5.38 -5.29 -0.97
N THR A 156 -4.35 -5.37 -0.15
CA THR A 156 -4.35 -6.23 1.04
C THR A 156 -3.80 -5.50 2.26
N LEU A 157 -4.53 -5.54 3.37
CA LEU A 157 -4.10 -4.98 4.65
C LEU A 157 -3.10 -5.91 5.33
N PHE A 158 -1.89 -5.40 5.55
CA PHE A 158 -0.82 -6.08 6.26
C PHE A 158 -0.40 -5.33 7.52
N GLY A 159 0.17 -6.07 8.46
CA GLY A 159 0.93 -5.53 9.58
C GLY A 159 2.36 -6.05 9.51
N TRP A 160 3.32 -5.14 9.38
CA TRP A 160 4.76 -5.40 9.35
C TRP A 160 5.43 -4.66 10.50
N GLY A 161 6.76 -4.59 10.51
CA GLY A 161 7.55 -3.79 11.43
C GLY A 161 8.74 -4.56 11.96
N SER A 162 9.92 -4.10 11.58
CA SER A 162 11.20 -4.61 12.03
C SER A 162 12.08 -3.50 12.62
N LEU A 163 13.04 -3.89 13.46
CA LEU A 163 14.19 -3.04 13.84
C LEU A 163 15.41 -3.31 12.96
N ASP A 164 15.23 -4.09 11.88
CA ASP A 164 16.24 -4.37 10.88
C ASP A 164 15.85 -3.69 9.56
N PRO A 165 16.71 -2.85 8.97
CA PRO A 165 16.44 -2.19 7.68
C PRO A 165 16.23 -3.18 6.51
N MET A 166 16.59 -4.46 6.67
CA MET A 166 16.32 -5.51 5.67
C MET A 166 14.83 -5.65 5.34
N GLU A 167 13.92 -5.20 6.21
CA GLU A 167 12.48 -5.12 5.89
C GLU A 167 12.20 -4.28 4.63
N LEU A 168 12.99 -3.23 4.37
CA LEU A 168 12.87 -2.44 3.12
C LEU A 168 13.22 -3.27 1.89
N PHE A 169 14.21 -4.15 1.98
CA PHE A 169 14.55 -5.07 0.90
C PHE A 169 13.40 -6.04 0.62
N HIS A 170 12.83 -6.63 1.67
CA HIS A 170 11.68 -7.53 1.55
C HIS A 170 10.44 -6.83 0.98
N HIS A 171 10.22 -5.55 1.30
CA HIS A 171 9.08 -4.80 0.75
C HIS A 171 9.27 -4.37 -0.70
N TYR A 172 10.49 -3.98 -1.09
CA TYR A 172 10.68 -3.18 -2.30
C TYR A 172 11.66 -3.75 -3.33
N SER A 173 12.46 -4.77 -3.00
CA SER A 173 13.31 -5.41 -4.00
C SER A 173 12.46 -6.19 -5.00
N GLY A 174 12.81 -6.08 -6.28
CA GLY A 174 12.21 -6.93 -7.32
C GLY A 174 12.49 -8.41 -7.11
N LYS A 175 13.56 -8.76 -6.38
CA LYS A 175 13.90 -10.15 -6.02
C LYS A 175 12.98 -10.74 -4.95
N ALA A 176 12.31 -9.90 -4.18
CA ALA A 176 11.34 -10.32 -3.17
C ALA A 176 9.91 -10.44 -3.73
N ALA A 177 9.67 -10.08 -4.99
CA ALA A 177 8.36 -10.07 -5.60
C ALA A 177 7.71 -11.46 -5.60
N GLY A 178 6.60 -11.61 -4.86
CA GLY A 178 5.88 -12.88 -4.75
C GLY A 178 6.61 -13.95 -3.93
N VAL A 179 7.63 -13.58 -3.15
CA VAL A 179 8.33 -14.52 -2.26
C VAL A 179 7.61 -14.53 -0.92
N GLU A 180 6.91 -15.62 -0.61
CA GLU A 180 6.07 -15.72 0.59
C GLU A 180 5.09 -14.52 0.66
N TYR A 181 5.07 -13.80 1.78
CA TYR A 181 4.27 -12.59 1.98
C TYR A 181 5.01 -11.30 1.60
N TYR A 182 6.23 -11.39 1.07
CA TYR A 182 7.05 -10.24 0.71
C TYR A 182 6.75 -9.75 -0.70
N ASN A 183 6.85 -8.43 -0.86
CA ASN A 183 6.50 -7.68 -2.07
C ASN A 183 5.32 -8.32 -2.86
N PRO A 184 4.13 -8.51 -2.22
CA PRO A 184 3.02 -9.22 -2.86
C PRO A 184 2.40 -8.39 -3.99
N GLY A 185 2.70 -7.09 -4.05
CA GLY A 185 2.26 -6.20 -5.12
C GLY A 185 3.08 -6.28 -6.40
N TYR A 186 4.12 -7.12 -6.45
CA TYR A 186 5.06 -7.24 -7.57
C TYR A 186 5.66 -5.88 -7.97
N TYR A 187 5.98 -5.05 -6.97
CA TYR A 187 6.66 -3.79 -7.18
C TYR A 187 8.08 -4.05 -7.70
N SER A 188 8.50 -3.23 -8.66
CA SER A 188 9.88 -3.22 -9.15
C SER A 188 10.21 -1.82 -9.65
N ASN A 189 11.33 -1.27 -9.17
CA ASN A 189 11.85 0.01 -9.61
C ASN A 189 13.39 -0.04 -9.60
N PRO A 190 14.06 0.13 -10.76
CA PRO A 190 15.52 0.08 -10.84
C PRO A 190 16.23 1.10 -9.93
N ALA A 191 15.64 2.29 -9.73
CA ALA A 191 16.21 3.28 -8.82
C ALA A 191 16.17 2.77 -7.38
N VAL A 192 15.05 2.20 -6.93
CA VAL A 192 14.95 1.64 -5.57
C VAL A 192 15.89 0.44 -5.39
N GLU A 193 15.96 -0.45 -6.38
CA GLU A 193 16.90 -1.59 -6.34
C GLU A 193 18.37 -1.12 -6.22
N ALA A 194 18.74 -0.03 -6.91
CA ALA A 194 20.07 0.55 -6.80
C ALA A 194 20.37 1.10 -5.38
N HIS A 195 19.41 1.80 -4.76
CA HIS A 195 19.58 2.31 -3.38
C HIS A 195 19.63 1.17 -2.36
N LEU A 196 18.78 0.15 -2.50
CA LEU A 196 18.82 -1.05 -1.66
C LEU A 196 20.18 -1.76 -1.77
N LYS A 197 20.72 -1.90 -2.98
CA LYS A 197 22.03 -2.50 -3.21
C LYS A 197 23.15 -1.68 -2.56
N GLN A 198 23.13 -0.35 -2.71
CA GLN A 198 24.10 0.53 -2.04
C GLN A 198 24.06 0.40 -0.53
N ALA A 199 22.86 0.26 0.05
CA ALA A 199 22.69 0.06 1.48
C ALA A 199 23.28 -1.28 1.96
N ILE A 200 23.04 -2.37 1.22
CA ILE A 200 23.56 -3.71 1.53
C ILE A 200 25.08 -3.78 1.41
N ASP A 201 25.65 -3.15 0.38
CA ASP A 201 27.09 -3.17 0.12
C ASP A 201 27.87 -2.15 0.96
N ALA A 202 27.19 -1.38 1.81
CA ALA A 202 27.82 -0.35 2.62
C ALA A 202 28.84 -0.97 3.61
N PRO A 203 29.96 -0.27 3.89
CA PRO A 203 31.00 -0.78 4.78
C PRO A 203 30.54 -0.89 6.25
N ASP A 204 29.50 -0.14 6.62
CA ASP A 204 28.89 -0.11 7.94
C ASP A 204 27.39 0.24 7.83
N TRP A 205 26.66 0.00 8.92
CA TRP A 205 25.22 0.20 8.97
C TRP A 205 24.83 1.68 8.93
N GLN A 206 25.64 2.60 9.48
CA GLN A 206 25.34 4.03 9.42
C GLN A 206 25.35 4.54 7.98
N LYS A 207 26.31 4.09 7.18
CA LYS A 207 26.39 4.43 5.76
C LYS A 207 25.26 3.75 5.00
N GLY A 208 24.91 2.51 5.33
CA GLY A 208 23.75 1.80 4.79
C GLY A 208 22.46 2.59 4.98
N ASP A 209 22.17 2.99 6.22
CA ASP A 209 20.99 3.79 6.59
C ASP A 209 20.93 5.12 5.82
N SER A 210 22.08 5.75 5.57
CA SER A 210 22.14 7.01 4.81
C SER A 210 21.68 6.85 3.35
N PHE A 211 21.95 5.69 2.73
CA PHE A 211 21.45 5.42 1.37
C PHE A 211 19.95 5.15 1.35
N LEU A 212 19.42 4.53 2.42
CA LEU A 212 17.99 4.26 2.57
C LEU A 212 17.20 5.55 2.85
N ALA A 213 17.77 6.47 3.64
CA ALA A 213 17.12 7.73 3.99
C ALA A 213 17.21 8.81 2.90
N ALA A 214 18.08 8.65 1.90
CA ALA A 214 18.30 9.63 0.81
C ALA A 214 17.48 9.38 -0.47
N GLY A 215 16.91 8.18 -0.63
CA GLY A 215 16.06 7.78 -1.77
C GLY A 215 14.58 7.96 -1.52
#